data_AF-A0A7C2J235-F1
#
_entry.id   AF-A0A7C2J235-F1
#
_cell.length_a   1.000
_cell.length_b   1.000
_cell.length_c   1.000
_cell.angle_alpha   90.00
_cell.angle_beta   90.00
_cell.angle_gamma   90.00
#
_symmetry.space_group_name_H-M   'P 1'
#
loop_
_entity.id
_entity.type
_entity.pdbx_description
1 polymer ?
#
loop_
_entity_poly.entity_id
_entity_poly.type
_entity_poly.pdbx_seq_one_letter_code
_entity_poly.pdbx_strand_id
1 'polypeptide(L)'
;IVLRLPENYQRDVESIRGLFLSAPGGERVRLGQVARVEIARGPEVISREHGQRRIVVQANVRGRDLGSFVAEAQRRFDAQLRLPPGYSIDWGGQFENQQRATRRLMLVIPASVLIIFGLLFATFDSVPLALLVLLNVPFALVGGIASLWLRGLNLSLSASIGFIALFGVAVLTGILLVGAMEQGRRQGRDARAAVLQGVSQRLRPVLMAAVVPALGFVPMAFNTTTGAEIQRPLATVVIGGLMSSTVLTLTVLPVVYHWLVERRAKARRE
;
A
#
# COMPACT_ATOMS: atom_id res chain seq x y z
N ILE A 1 10.21 54.77 0.18
CA ILE A 1 9.32 55.73 -0.53
C ILE A 1 9.24 55.26 -1.98
N VAL A 2 8.04 55.08 -2.53
CA VAL A 2 7.84 54.71 -3.94
C VAL A 2 7.12 55.86 -4.63
N LEU A 3 7.62 56.29 -5.80
CA LEU A 3 6.98 57.27 -6.66
C LEU A 3 6.16 56.54 -7.73
N ARG A 4 4.87 56.87 -7.86
CA ARG A 4 3.97 56.26 -8.82
C ARG A 4 3.09 57.32 -9.48
N LEU A 5 2.85 57.17 -10.79
CA LEU A 5 1.94 58.03 -11.55
C LEU A 5 0.48 57.86 -11.09
N PRO A 6 -0.39 58.88 -11.25
CA PRO A 6 -1.82 58.76 -11.01
C PRO A 6 -2.48 57.67 -11.87
N GLU A 7 -3.54 57.03 -11.36
CA GLU A 7 -4.21 55.90 -12.02
C GLU A 7 -4.68 56.19 -13.44
N ASN A 8 -5.05 57.43 -13.73
CA ASN A 8 -5.55 57.87 -15.04
C ASN A 8 -4.56 57.61 -16.18
N TYR A 9 -3.27 57.53 -15.88
CA TYR A 9 -2.21 57.29 -16.86
C TYR A 9 -1.83 55.80 -17.02
N GLN A 10 -2.46 54.89 -16.27
CA GLN A 10 -2.15 53.45 -16.24
C GLN A 10 -3.35 52.56 -16.62
N ARG A 11 -4.48 53.13 -17.03
CA ARG A 11 -5.73 52.37 -17.26
C ARG A 11 -5.69 51.47 -18.49
N ASP A 12 -5.07 51.93 -19.57
CA ASP A 12 -5.11 51.28 -20.86
C ASP A 12 -3.86 51.58 -21.69
N VAL A 13 -3.68 50.81 -22.75
CA VAL A 13 -2.50 50.89 -23.63
C VAL A 13 -2.34 52.27 -24.24
N GLU A 14 -3.44 52.95 -24.63
CA GLU A 14 -3.37 54.29 -25.22
C GLU A 14 -2.94 55.34 -24.20
N SER A 15 -3.44 55.28 -22.96
CA SER A 15 -2.97 56.17 -21.88
C SER A 15 -1.48 56.00 -21.60
N ILE A 16 -0.97 54.76 -21.64
CA ILE A 16 0.46 54.48 -21.46
C ILE A 16 1.26 55.03 -22.66
N ARG A 17 0.80 54.83 -23.90
CA ARG A 17 1.44 55.41 -25.10
C ARG A 17 1.48 56.94 -25.07
N GLY A 18 0.45 57.57 -24.49
CA GLY A 18 0.31 59.02 -24.34
C GLY A 18 1.15 59.67 -23.24
N LEU A 19 1.89 58.89 -22.43
CA LEU A 19 2.72 59.41 -21.35
C LEU A 19 3.80 60.36 -21.87
N PHE A 20 3.90 61.56 -21.30
CA PHE A 20 4.96 62.51 -21.60
C PHE A 20 6.23 62.17 -20.80
N LEU A 21 7.35 62.04 -21.51
CA LEU A 21 8.69 61.87 -20.96
C LEU A 21 9.49 63.15 -21.21
N SER A 22 10.26 63.56 -20.21
CA SER A 22 11.22 64.66 -20.35
C SER A 22 12.58 64.09 -20.77
N ALA A 23 13.06 64.50 -21.94
CA ALA A 23 14.40 64.17 -22.42
C ALA A 23 15.47 64.94 -21.61
N PRO A 24 16.73 64.47 -21.56
CA PRO A 24 17.82 65.18 -20.90
C PRO A 24 18.03 66.62 -21.39
N GLY A 25 17.64 66.92 -22.64
CA GLY A 25 17.67 68.26 -23.23
C GLY A 25 16.45 69.15 -22.92
N GLY A 26 15.51 68.73 -22.08
CA GLY A 26 14.30 69.48 -21.72
C GLY A 26 13.12 69.32 -22.68
N GLU A 27 13.30 68.59 -23.78
CA GLU A 27 12.24 68.26 -24.73
C GLU A 27 11.19 67.33 -24.10
N ARG A 28 9.92 67.46 -24.52
CA ARG A 28 8.83 66.58 -24.07
C ARG A 28 8.37 65.69 -25.22
N VAL A 29 8.56 64.39 -25.08
CA VAL A 29 8.18 63.38 -26.08
C VAL A 29 7.19 62.39 -25.50
N ARG A 30 6.32 61.79 -26.32
CA ARG A 30 5.39 60.75 -25.87
C ARG A 30 6.07 59.39 -25.82
N LEU A 31 5.71 58.53 -24.87
CA LEU A 31 6.26 57.17 -24.74
C LEU A 31 6.08 56.37 -26.04
N GLY A 32 4.95 56.50 -26.72
CA GLY A 32 4.68 55.82 -28.00
C GLY A 32 5.58 56.27 -29.16
N GLN A 33 6.27 57.40 -29.07
CA GLN A 33 7.22 57.87 -30.09
C GLN A 33 8.61 57.24 -29.92
N VAL A 34 8.92 56.72 -28.72
CA VAL A 34 10.24 56.17 -28.38
C VAL A 34 10.22 54.68 -28.04
N ALA A 35 9.03 54.11 -27.79
CA ALA A 35 8.85 52.69 -27.47
C ALA A 35 7.56 52.12 -28.07
N ARG A 36 7.58 50.83 -28.44
CA ARG A 36 6.39 50.09 -28.86
C ARG A 36 5.69 49.52 -27.62
N VAL A 37 4.46 49.96 -27.38
CA VAL A 37 3.62 49.47 -26.28
C VAL A 37 2.55 48.55 -26.87
N GLU A 38 2.61 47.26 -26.55
CA GLU A 38 1.66 46.26 -27.02
C GLU A 38 1.30 45.27 -25.92
N ILE A 39 0.10 44.68 -26.01
CA ILE A 39 -0.31 43.58 -25.14
C ILE A 39 0.25 42.30 -25.76
N ALA A 40 1.24 41.71 -25.10
CA ALA A 40 1.80 40.43 -25.46
C ALA A 40 1.28 39.34 -24.52
N ARG A 41 1.07 38.12 -25.05
CA ARG A 41 0.84 36.94 -24.23
C ARG A 41 2.19 36.39 -23.77
N GLY A 42 2.36 36.28 -22.46
CA GLY A 42 3.53 35.67 -21.83
C GLY A 42 3.12 34.56 -20.87
N PRO A 43 4.06 33.70 -20.45
CA PRO A 43 3.79 32.75 -19.38
C PRO A 43 3.54 33.51 -18.08
N GLU A 44 2.39 33.29 -17.47
CA GLU A 44 2.05 33.85 -16.15
C GLU A 44 2.98 33.30 -15.06
N VAL A 45 3.29 32.00 -15.15
CA VAL A 45 4.20 31.30 -14.23
C VAL A 45 5.07 30.33 -15.03
N ILE A 46 6.38 30.36 -14.79
CA ILE A 46 7.31 29.37 -15.32
C ILE A 46 7.62 28.36 -14.21
N SER A 47 6.92 27.22 -14.22
CA SER A 47 7.20 26.13 -13.28
C SER A 47 8.44 25.36 -13.70
N ARG A 48 9.31 25.07 -12.74
CA ARG A 48 10.53 24.28 -12.94
C ARG A 48 10.66 23.19 -11.89
N GLU A 49 11.24 22.08 -12.31
CA GLU A 49 11.62 20.97 -11.44
C GLU A 49 12.99 20.48 -11.90
N HIS A 50 13.92 20.33 -10.95
CA HIS A 50 15.32 20.00 -11.23
C HIS A 50 15.97 20.87 -12.34
N GLY A 51 15.61 22.16 -12.39
CA GLY A 51 16.12 23.13 -13.36
C GLY A 51 15.45 23.10 -14.75
N GLN A 52 14.65 22.08 -15.05
CA GLN A 52 13.92 21.93 -16.31
C GLN A 52 12.53 22.56 -16.21
N ARG A 53 12.01 23.12 -17.31
CA ARG A 53 10.64 23.66 -17.37
C ARG A 53 9.65 22.51 -17.39
N ARG A 54 8.60 22.58 -16.57
CA ARG A 54 7.55 21.56 -16.53
C ARG A 54 6.17 22.16 -16.72
N ILE A 55 5.27 21.36 -17.27
CA ILE A 55 3.84 21.64 -17.33
C ILE A 55 3.15 20.53 -16.55
N VAL A 56 2.32 20.89 -15.57
CA VAL A 56 1.62 19.93 -14.72
C VAL A 56 0.19 19.78 -15.23
N VAL A 57 -0.19 18.56 -15.61
CA VAL A 57 -1.56 18.19 -15.93
C VAL A 57 -2.11 17.37 -14.77
N GLN A 58 -3.21 17.83 -14.17
CA GLN A 58 -3.81 17.17 -13.01
C GLN A 58 -5.12 16.48 -13.42
N ALA A 59 -5.32 15.25 -12.95
CA ALA A 59 -6.55 14.49 -13.13
C ALA A 59 -6.95 13.82 -11.82
N ASN A 60 -8.21 13.99 -11.43
CA ASN A 60 -8.77 13.34 -10.25
C ASN A 60 -9.52 12.07 -10.67
N VAL A 61 -9.00 10.91 -10.27
CA VAL A 61 -9.64 9.61 -10.55
C VAL A 61 -10.69 9.33 -9.47
N ARG A 62 -11.93 9.02 -9.88
CA ARG A 62 -13.03 8.62 -8.99
C ARG A 62 -13.69 7.36 -9.52
N GLY A 63 -14.09 6.46 -8.62
CA GLY A 63 -14.80 5.23 -8.96
C GLY A 63 -13.97 4.15 -9.66
N ARG A 64 -12.65 4.34 -9.77
CA ARG A 64 -11.72 3.40 -10.41
C ARG A 64 -10.41 3.34 -9.63
N ASP A 65 -9.71 2.21 -9.70
CA ASP A 65 -8.39 2.08 -9.09
C ASP A 65 -7.34 2.91 -9.85
N LEU A 66 -6.43 3.53 -9.09
CA LEU A 66 -5.43 4.44 -9.62
C LEU A 66 -4.43 3.73 -10.55
N GLY A 67 -4.05 2.49 -10.22
CA GLY A 67 -3.05 1.72 -10.95
C GLY A 67 -3.50 1.38 -12.38
N SER A 68 -4.73 0.88 -12.54
CA SER A 68 -5.29 0.52 -13.83
C SER A 68 -5.56 1.75 -14.69
N PHE A 69 -5.99 2.86 -14.08
CA PHE A 69 -6.18 4.12 -14.79
C PHE A 69 -4.85 4.61 -15.37
N VAL A 70 -3.79 4.67 -14.56
CA VAL A 70 -2.47 5.13 -15.04
C VAL A 70 -1.88 4.16 -16.05
N ALA A 71 -1.99 2.84 -15.84
CA ALA A 71 -1.49 1.85 -16.79
C ALA A 71 -2.23 1.89 -18.14
N GLU A 72 -3.52 2.25 -18.16
CA GLU A 72 -4.25 2.51 -19.40
C GLU A 72 -3.84 3.83 -20.04
N ALA A 73 -3.72 4.90 -19.24
CA ALA A 73 -3.32 6.21 -19.72
C ALA A 73 -1.92 6.17 -20.35
N GLN A 74 -0.95 5.52 -19.70
CA GLN A 74 0.38 5.27 -20.26
C GLN A 74 0.31 4.58 -21.63
N ARG A 75 -0.43 3.46 -21.72
CA ARG A 75 -0.61 2.74 -22.99
C ARG A 75 -1.22 3.60 -24.10
N ARG A 76 -2.21 4.45 -23.77
CA ARG A 76 -2.83 5.34 -24.76
C ARG A 76 -1.90 6.47 -25.19
N PHE A 77 -1.16 7.05 -24.25
CA PHE A 77 -0.20 8.12 -24.53
C PHE A 77 0.95 7.61 -25.39
N ASP A 78 1.50 6.43 -25.07
CA ASP A 78 2.57 5.81 -25.86
C ASP A 78 2.13 5.47 -27.29
N ALA A 79 0.85 5.13 -27.48
CA ALA A 79 0.29 4.79 -28.79
C ALA A 79 -0.07 6.02 -29.64
N GLN A 80 -0.58 7.09 -29.03
CA GLN A 80 -1.20 8.22 -29.75
C GLN A 80 -0.35 9.49 -29.74
N LEU A 81 0.56 9.65 -28.78
CA LEU A 81 1.31 10.88 -28.58
C LEU A 81 2.77 10.71 -29.00
N ARG A 82 3.17 11.41 -30.05
CA ARG A 82 4.59 11.56 -30.42
C ARG A 82 5.09 12.90 -29.92
N LEU A 83 5.92 12.88 -28.89
CA LEU A 83 6.53 14.09 -28.34
C LEU A 83 7.68 14.57 -29.22
N PRO A 84 7.85 15.90 -29.39
CA PRO A 84 9.07 16.46 -29.97
C PRO A 84 10.30 16.09 -29.13
N PRO A 85 11.51 16.07 -29.73
CA PRO A 85 12.73 15.80 -29.00
C PRO A 85 12.92 16.80 -27.84
N GLY A 86 13.37 16.30 -26.69
CA GLY A 86 13.59 17.11 -25.48
C GLY A 86 12.40 17.19 -24.51
N TYR A 87 11.25 16.58 -24.84
CA TYR A 87 10.11 16.45 -23.94
C TYR A 87 10.04 15.04 -23.35
N SER A 88 9.83 14.95 -22.04
CA SER A 88 9.52 13.71 -21.32
C SER A 88 8.18 13.87 -20.58
N ILE A 89 7.51 12.74 -20.34
CA ILE A 89 6.30 12.68 -19.51
C ILE A 89 6.64 11.87 -18.28
N ASP A 90 6.47 12.48 -17.11
CA ASP A 90 6.61 11.82 -15.83
C ASP A 90 5.24 11.72 -15.13
N TRP A 91 4.94 10.54 -14.61
CA TRP A 91 3.70 10.24 -13.89
C TRP A 91 3.92 10.37 -12.39
N GLY A 92 3.69 11.57 -11.88
CA GLY A 92 3.92 11.91 -10.47
C GLY A 92 2.69 11.76 -9.56
N GLY A 93 2.80 12.30 -8.34
CA GLY A 93 1.70 12.42 -7.38
C GLY A 93 1.44 11.13 -6.59
N GLN A 94 0.16 10.80 -6.37
CA GLN A 94 -0.23 9.62 -5.57
C GLN A 94 0.20 8.29 -6.20
N PHE A 95 0.29 8.23 -7.53
CA PHE A 95 0.73 7.02 -8.23
C PHE A 95 2.21 6.73 -7.99
N GLU A 96 3.07 7.75 -8.00
CA GLU A 96 4.48 7.62 -7.67
C GLU A 96 4.66 7.14 -6.22
N ASN A 97 3.90 7.71 -5.28
CA ASN A 97 3.86 7.26 -3.89
C ASN A 97 3.45 5.78 -3.79
N GLN A 98 2.40 5.38 -4.52
CA GLN A 98 1.94 4.00 -4.58
C GLN A 98 3.01 3.07 -5.14
N GLN A 99 3.66 3.41 -6.26
CA GLN A 99 4.74 2.61 -6.83
C GLN A 99 5.92 2.44 -5.88
N ARG A 100 6.38 3.54 -5.27
CA ARG A 100 7.48 3.51 -4.29
C ARG A 100 7.14 2.61 -3.12
N ALA A 101 5.90 2.69 -2.61
CA ALA A 101 5.44 1.84 -1.53
C ALA A 101 5.33 0.36 -1.94
N THR A 102 4.77 0.05 -3.11
CA THR A 102 4.67 -1.32 -3.63
C THR A 102 6.05 -1.96 -3.82
N ARG A 103 7.03 -1.24 -4.36
CA ARG A 103 8.42 -1.74 -4.47
C ARG A 103 9.02 -2.07 -3.11
N ARG A 104 8.77 -1.24 -2.09
CA ARG A 104 9.21 -1.54 -0.72
C ARG A 104 8.51 -2.78 -0.17
N LEU A 105 7.20 -2.92 -0.37
CA LEU A 105 6.44 -4.10 0.08
C LEU A 105 6.92 -5.40 -0.59
N MET A 106 7.32 -5.36 -1.86
CA MET A 106 7.92 -6.49 -2.56
C MET A 106 9.20 -7.01 -1.89
N LEU A 107 9.93 -6.15 -1.15
CA LEU A 107 11.10 -6.54 -0.36
C LEU A 107 10.72 -6.91 1.08
N VAL A 108 9.85 -6.11 1.71
CA VAL A 108 9.48 -6.26 3.13
C VAL A 108 8.67 -7.54 3.39
N ILE A 109 7.76 -7.93 2.50
CA ILE A 109 6.93 -9.13 2.67
C ILE A 109 7.81 -10.40 2.67
N PRO A 110 8.66 -10.66 1.66
CA PRO A 110 9.57 -11.80 1.69
C PRO A 110 10.54 -11.77 2.88
N ALA A 111 11.10 -10.59 3.21
CA ALA A 111 11.99 -10.46 4.36
C ALA A 111 11.27 -10.83 5.68
N SER A 112 10.01 -10.41 5.83
CA SER A 112 9.20 -10.73 7.01
C SER A 112 8.91 -12.24 7.10
N VAL A 113 8.54 -12.88 5.98
CA VAL A 113 8.35 -14.34 5.90
C VAL A 113 9.64 -15.09 6.24
N LEU A 114 10.80 -14.61 5.76
CA LEU A 114 12.10 -15.21 6.06
C LEU A 114 12.48 -15.09 7.53
N ILE A 115 12.25 -13.92 8.14
CA ILE A 115 12.49 -13.69 9.58
C ILE A 115 11.56 -14.60 10.41
N ILE A 116 10.28 -14.65 10.06
CA ILE A 116 9.31 -15.56 10.69
C ILE A 116 9.79 -17.01 10.60
N PHE A 117 10.24 -17.44 9.41
CA PHE A 117 10.77 -18.79 9.22
C PHE A 117 11.99 -19.04 10.11
N GLY A 118 12.93 -18.08 10.21
CA GLY A 118 14.09 -18.18 11.10
C GLY A 118 13.70 -18.32 12.57
N LEU A 119 12.71 -17.54 13.04
CA LEU A 119 12.18 -17.65 14.40
C LEU A 119 11.49 -18.99 14.65
N LEU A 120 10.73 -19.48 13.68
CA LEU A 120 10.08 -20.80 13.75
C LEU A 120 11.10 -21.94 13.78
N PHE A 121 12.15 -21.84 12.97
CA PHE A 121 13.26 -22.78 12.98
C PHE A 121 13.94 -22.79 14.34
N ALA A 122 14.25 -21.62 14.91
CA ALA A 122 14.82 -21.51 16.25
C ALA A 122 13.89 -22.06 17.36
N THR A 123 12.57 -21.98 17.17
CA THR A 123 11.57 -22.45 18.15
C THR A 123 11.43 -23.98 18.15
N PHE A 124 11.38 -24.60 16.97
CA PHE A 124 11.08 -26.03 16.83
C PHE A 124 12.30 -26.91 16.54
N ASP A 125 13.44 -26.31 16.19
CA ASP A 125 14.66 -26.98 15.72
C ASP A 125 14.36 -28.01 14.61
N SER A 126 13.35 -27.72 13.77
CA SER A 126 12.85 -28.64 12.75
C SER A 126 12.25 -27.91 11.56
N VAL A 127 12.93 -27.97 10.41
CA VAL A 127 12.49 -27.34 9.16
C VAL A 127 11.06 -27.75 8.77
N PRO A 128 10.67 -29.04 8.82
CA PRO A 128 9.30 -29.43 8.45
C PRO A 128 8.21 -28.93 9.41
N LEU A 129 8.51 -28.77 10.70
CA LEU A 129 7.55 -28.17 11.65
C LEU A 129 7.45 -26.65 11.42
N ALA A 130 8.57 -25.99 11.14
CA ALA A 130 8.58 -24.57 10.78
C ALA A 130 7.78 -24.31 9.49
N LEU A 131 7.98 -25.11 8.44
CA LEU A 131 7.21 -25.03 7.19
C LEU A 131 5.72 -25.33 7.39
N LEU A 132 5.38 -26.28 8.26
CA LEU A 132 3.99 -26.60 8.59
C LEU A 132 3.27 -25.39 9.20
N VAL A 133 3.92 -24.70 10.14
CA VAL A 133 3.36 -23.46 10.72
C VAL A 133 3.32 -22.34 9.68
N LEU A 134 4.34 -22.24 8.83
CA LEU A 134 4.40 -21.24 7.76
C LEU A 134 3.27 -21.40 6.73
N LEU A 135 2.72 -22.61 6.57
CA LEU A 135 1.57 -22.87 5.70
C LEU A 135 0.32 -22.05 6.08
N ASN A 136 0.22 -21.59 7.34
CA ASN A 136 -0.86 -20.68 7.75
C ASN A 136 -0.79 -19.32 7.05
N VAL A 137 0.39 -18.85 6.65
CA VAL A 137 0.57 -17.53 6.02
C VAL A 137 -0.16 -17.43 4.68
N PRO A 138 0.02 -18.35 3.71
CA PRO A 138 -0.78 -18.40 2.49
C PRO A 138 -2.29 -18.48 2.76
N PHE A 139 -2.72 -19.27 3.75
CA PHE A 139 -4.14 -19.43 4.07
C PHE A 139 -4.77 -18.16 4.64
N ALA A 140 -4.03 -17.44 5.48
CA ALA A 140 -4.43 -16.13 5.97
C ALA A 140 -4.49 -15.11 4.82
N LEU A 141 -3.52 -15.15 3.90
CA LEU A 141 -3.49 -14.28 2.71
C LEU A 141 -4.73 -14.48 1.82
N VAL A 142 -5.11 -15.72 1.53
CA VAL A 142 -6.32 -16.01 0.73
C VAL A 142 -7.57 -15.45 1.40
N GLY A 143 -7.73 -15.63 2.71
CA GLY A 143 -8.86 -15.07 3.45
C GLY A 143 -8.91 -13.55 3.46
N GLY A 144 -7.77 -12.89 3.60
CA GLY A 144 -7.67 -11.43 3.57
C GLY A 144 -7.90 -10.83 2.18
N ILE A 145 -7.43 -11.49 1.11
CA ILE A 145 -7.70 -11.04 -0.27
C ILE A 145 -9.18 -11.24 -0.61
N ALA A 146 -9.74 -12.40 -0.25
CA ALA A 146 -11.15 -12.69 -0.45
C ALA A 146 -12.05 -11.67 0.26
N SER A 147 -11.73 -11.28 1.49
CA SER A 147 -12.52 -10.29 2.23
C SER A 147 -12.44 -8.88 1.62
N LEU A 148 -11.28 -8.47 1.10
CA LEU A 148 -11.15 -7.22 0.34
C LEU A 148 -12.02 -7.25 -0.91
N TRP A 149 -11.93 -8.33 -1.68
CA TRP A 149 -12.68 -8.50 -2.92
C TRP A 149 -14.20 -8.49 -2.68
N LEU A 150 -14.68 -9.24 -1.70
CA LEU A 150 -16.10 -9.26 -1.31
C LEU A 150 -16.63 -7.89 -0.89
N ARG A 151 -15.77 -7.03 -0.34
CA ARG A 151 -16.13 -5.66 0.07
C ARG A 151 -15.86 -4.60 -1.02
N GLY A 152 -15.41 -5.00 -2.21
CA GLY A 152 -15.06 -4.07 -3.29
C GLY A 152 -13.92 -3.12 -2.92
N LEU A 153 -13.04 -3.53 -1.99
CA LEU A 153 -11.90 -2.72 -1.56
C LEU A 153 -10.65 -3.09 -2.36
N ASN A 154 -9.92 -2.06 -2.80
CA ASN A 154 -8.66 -2.24 -3.53
C ASN A 154 -7.51 -2.61 -2.59
N LEU A 155 -6.50 -3.28 -3.16
CA LEU A 155 -5.24 -3.53 -2.46
C LEU A 155 -4.48 -2.21 -2.31
N SER A 156 -4.46 -1.69 -1.08
CA SER A 156 -3.79 -0.43 -0.72
C SER A 156 -2.59 -0.69 0.19
N LEU A 157 -1.80 0.37 0.43
CA LEU A 157 -0.69 0.32 1.40
C LEU A 157 -1.20 -0.06 2.79
N SER A 158 -2.35 0.48 3.22
CA SER A 158 -2.97 0.18 4.51
C SER A 158 -3.41 -1.28 4.63
N ALA A 159 -3.96 -1.86 3.54
CA ALA A 159 -4.28 -3.29 3.49
C ALA A 159 -3.01 -4.16 3.62
N SER A 160 -1.91 -3.74 3.01
CA SER A 160 -0.63 -4.46 3.04
C SER A 160 -0.02 -4.51 4.45
N ILE A 161 -0.11 -3.42 5.21
CA ILE A 161 0.26 -3.40 6.63
C ILE A 161 -0.63 -4.38 7.43
N GLY A 162 -1.92 -4.45 7.10
CA GLY A 162 -2.84 -5.43 7.66
C GLY A 162 -2.39 -6.88 7.42
N PHE A 163 -1.90 -7.21 6.22
CA PHE A 163 -1.36 -8.55 5.92
C PHE A 163 -0.11 -8.88 6.77
N ILE A 164 0.80 -7.93 6.96
CA ILE A 164 1.99 -8.16 7.80
C ILE A 164 1.58 -8.47 9.24
N ALA A 165 0.65 -7.70 9.80
CA ALA A 165 0.12 -7.95 11.14
C ALA A 165 -0.60 -9.31 11.22
N LEU A 166 -1.42 -9.62 10.21
CA LEU A 166 -2.12 -10.89 10.09
C LEU A 166 -1.16 -12.09 10.06
N PHE A 167 -0.04 -12.01 9.35
CA PHE A 167 0.95 -13.09 9.31
C PHE A 167 1.53 -13.39 10.69
N GLY A 168 1.83 -12.36 11.48
CA GLY A 168 2.30 -12.54 12.86
C GLY A 168 1.30 -13.30 13.72
N VAL A 169 0.02 -12.92 13.67
CA VAL A 169 -1.04 -13.57 14.46
C VAL A 169 -1.36 -14.99 13.94
N ALA A 170 -1.38 -15.19 12.63
CA ALA A 170 -1.59 -16.50 12.01
C ALA A 170 -0.47 -17.49 12.36
N VAL A 171 0.77 -17.01 12.44
CA VAL A 171 1.92 -17.80 12.87
C VAL A 171 1.84 -18.09 14.36
N LEU A 172 1.51 -17.11 15.20
CA LEU A 172 1.36 -17.32 16.66
C LEU A 172 0.36 -18.43 16.98
N THR A 173 -0.80 -18.41 16.33
CA THR A 173 -1.84 -19.44 16.50
C THR A 173 -1.37 -20.81 16.01
N GLY A 174 -0.61 -20.87 14.91
CA GLY A 174 0.03 -22.09 14.43
C GLY A 174 1.09 -22.65 15.38
N ILE A 175 1.95 -21.80 15.95
CA ILE A 175 2.97 -22.17 16.95
C ILE A 175 2.30 -22.79 18.18
N LEU A 176 1.25 -22.14 18.70
CA LEU A 176 0.54 -22.61 19.90
C LEU A 176 -0.05 -24.01 19.70
N LEU A 177 -0.62 -24.27 18.51
CA LEU A 177 -1.24 -25.55 18.21
C LEU A 177 -0.20 -26.64 17.94
N VAL A 178 0.79 -26.38 17.08
CA VAL A 178 1.87 -27.34 16.79
C VAL A 178 2.70 -27.64 18.04
N GLY A 179 3.00 -26.62 18.85
CA GLY A 179 3.72 -26.79 20.11
C GLY A 179 3.00 -27.72 21.08
N ALA A 180 1.67 -27.65 21.18
CA ALA A 180 0.89 -28.56 22.02
C ALA A 180 0.90 -30.00 21.49
N MET A 181 0.79 -30.19 20.16
CA MET A 181 0.89 -31.51 19.54
C MET A 181 2.28 -32.13 19.72
N GLU A 182 3.32 -31.32 19.54
CA GLU A 182 4.71 -31.76 19.69
C GLU A 182 5.05 -32.06 21.16
N GLN A 183 4.53 -31.27 22.11
CA GLN A 183 4.65 -31.57 23.54
C GLN A 183 3.98 -32.91 23.88
N GLY A 184 2.79 -33.18 23.35
CA GLY A 184 2.12 -34.48 23.51
C GLY A 184 2.94 -35.64 22.95
N ARG A 185 3.55 -35.44 21.78
CA ARG A 185 4.42 -36.44 21.14
C ARG A 185 5.70 -36.69 21.97
N ARG A 186 6.32 -35.64 22.51
CA ARG A 186 7.50 -35.76 23.39
C ARG A 186 7.21 -36.48 24.71
N GLN A 187 5.96 -36.44 25.17
CA GLN A 187 5.48 -37.23 26.31
C GLN A 187 5.23 -38.71 25.98
N GLY A 188 5.63 -39.18 24.79
CA GLY A 188 5.51 -40.59 24.39
C GLY A 188 4.14 -40.98 23.85
N ARG A 189 3.23 -40.02 23.61
CA ARG A 189 1.93 -40.32 23.02
C ARG A 189 2.05 -40.65 21.54
N ASP A 190 1.19 -41.55 21.08
CA ASP A 190 0.99 -41.80 19.66
C ASP A 190 0.55 -40.52 18.92
N ALA A 191 0.86 -40.42 17.63
CA ALA A 191 0.63 -39.24 16.81
C ALA A 191 -0.86 -38.80 16.84
N ARG A 192 -1.78 -39.76 16.79
CA ARG A 192 -3.23 -39.47 16.87
C ARG A 192 -3.64 -38.92 18.22
N ALA A 193 -3.17 -39.55 19.29
CA ALA A 193 -3.47 -39.12 20.65
C ALA A 193 -2.90 -37.72 20.95
N ALA A 194 -1.68 -37.44 20.47
CA ALA A 194 -1.05 -36.13 20.59
C ALA A 194 -1.83 -35.04 19.84
N VAL A 195 -2.36 -35.34 18.65
CA VAL A 195 -3.19 -34.42 17.87
C VAL A 195 -4.53 -34.13 18.56
N LEU A 196 -5.27 -35.17 18.94
CA LEU A 196 -6.59 -35.01 19.59
C LEU A 196 -6.49 -34.22 20.89
N GLN A 197 -5.47 -34.52 21.69
CA GLN A 197 -5.23 -33.79 22.93
C GLN A 197 -4.74 -32.36 22.68
N GLY A 198 -3.81 -32.16 21.74
CA GLY A 198 -3.31 -30.83 21.40
C GLY A 198 -4.42 -29.90 20.93
N VAL A 199 -5.29 -30.39 20.05
CA VAL A 199 -6.45 -29.63 19.55
C VAL A 199 -7.44 -29.35 20.67
N SER A 200 -7.85 -30.36 21.46
CA SER A 200 -8.83 -30.16 22.54
C SER A 200 -8.35 -29.17 23.62
N GLN A 201 -7.07 -29.21 23.98
CA GLN A 201 -6.48 -28.28 24.95
C GLN A 201 -6.31 -26.86 24.41
N ARG A 202 -6.05 -26.71 23.10
CA ARG A 202 -5.75 -25.40 22.49
C ARG A 202 -6.91 -24.79 21.70
N LEU A 203 -8.03 -25.49 21.55
CA LEU A 203 -9.21 -24.99 20.84
C LEU A 203 -9.69 -23.64 21.42
N ARG A 204 -9.87 -23.55 22.74
CA ARG A 204 -10.33 -22.31 23.40
C ARG A 204 -9.31 -21.16 23.23
N PRO A 205 -8.00 -21.32 23.53
CA PRO A 205 -7.02 -20.28 23.28
C PRO A 205 -6.91 -19.82 21.82
N VAL A 206 -6.94 -20.76 20.86
CA VAL A 206 -6.84 -20.43 19.43
C VAL A 206 -8.05 -19.64 18.96
N LEU A 207 -9.26 -20.04 19.38
CA LEU A 207 -10.47 -19.29 19.06
C LEU A 207 -10.47 -17.90 19.70
N MET A 208 -10.00 -17.75 20.94
CA MET A 208 -9.88 -16.43 21.59
C MET A 208 -8.91 -15.51 20.84
N ALA A 209 -7.76 -16.03 20.41
CA ALA A 209 -6.77 -15.27 19.65
C ALA A 209 -7.26 -14.82 18.25
N ALA A 210 -8.30 -15.46 17.72
CA ALA A 210 -8.92 -15.08 16.46
C ALA A 210 -10.12 -14.15 16.63
N VAL A 211 -11.05 -14.52 17.52
CA VAL A 211 -12.32 -13.83 17.72
C VAL A 211 -12.14 -12.47 18.39
N VAL A 212 -11.28 -12.37 19.41
CA VAL A 212 -11.09 -11.10 20.14
C VAL A 212 -10.56 -9.99 19.23
N PRO A 213 -9.46 -10.19 18.45
CA PRO A 213 -9.02 -9.18 17.50
C PRO A 213 -10.06 -8.93 16.41
N ALA A 214 -10.70 -9.97 15.88
CA ALA A 214 -11.71 -9.80 14.83
C ALA A 214 -12.86 -8.89 15.28
N LEU A 215 -13.40 -9.11 16.48
CA LEU A 215 -14.42 -8.25 17.10
C LEU A 215 -13.89 -6.83 17.35
N GLY A 216 -12.65 -6.69 17.83
CA GLY A 216 -12.01 -5.38 18.03
C GLY A 216 -11.84 -4.58 16.72
N PHE A 217 -11.63 -5.26 15.60
CA PHE A 217 -11.51 -4.63 14.28
C PHE A 217 -12.86 -4.35 13.60
N VAL A 218 -13.98 -4.91 14.06
CA VAL A 218 -15.32 -4.64 13.49
C VAL A 218 -15.64 -3.14 13.38
N PRO A 219 -15.55 -2.31 14.45
CA PRO A 219 -15.89 -0.89 14.32
C PRO A 219 -15.00 -0.17 13.30
N MET A 220 -13.71 -0.51 13.26
CA MET A 220 -12.74 0.02 12.30
C MET A 220 -13.07 -0.39 10.85
N ALA A 221 -13.59 -1.61 10.67
CA ALA A 221 -14.03 -2.11 9.37
C ALA A 221 -15.27 -1.39 8.82
N PHE A 222 -16.16 -0.88 9.67
CA PHE A 222 -17.40 -0.19 9.24
C PHE A 222 -17.34 1.34 9.34
N ASN A 223 -16.27 1.91 9.90
CA ASN A 223 -16.12 3.35 10.08
C ASN A 223 -16.31 4.13 8.77
N THR A 224 -17.16 5.17 8.75
CA THR A 224 -17.41 6.07 7.60
C THR A 224 -16.78 7.46 7.75
N THR A 225 -16.16 7.73 8.90
CA THR A 225 -15.60 9.03 9.22
C THR A 225 -14.22 9.26 8.60
N THR A 226 -13.67 10.45 8.79
CA THR A 226 -12.31 10.81 8.34
C THR A 226 -11.29 9.75 8.76
N GLY A 227 -10.45 9.31 7.83
CA GLY A 227 -9.48 8.24 8.04
C GLY A 227 -10.00 6.83 7.76
N ALA A 228 -11.30 6.66 7.46
CA ALA A 228 -11.88 5.38 7.04
C ALA A 228 -11.17 4.74 5.85
N GLU A 229 -10.58 5.55 4.95
CA GLU A 229 -9.83 5.09 3.78
C GLU A 229 -8.61 4.24 4.15
N ILE A 230 -7.99 4.51 5.31
CA ILE A 230 -6.85 3.76 5.83
C ILE A 230 -7.35 2.61 6.71
N GLN A 231 -8.38 2.86 7.51
CA GLN A 231 -8.85 1.94 8.55
C GLN A 231 -9.60 0.73 7.98
N ARG A 232 -10.51 0.94 7.01
CA ARG A 232 -11.36 -0.13 6.47
C ARG A 232 -10.56 -1.24 5.80
N PRO A 233 -9.60 -0.97 4.90
CA PRO A 233 -8.87 -2.04 4.22
C PRO A 233 -8.00 -2.83 5.20
N LEU A 234 -7.36 -2.15 6.16
CA LEU A 234 -6.55 -2.79 7.20
C LEU A 234 -7.39 -3.76 8.04
N ALA A 235 -8.50 -3.28 8.61
CA ALA A 235 -9.39 -4.10 9.44
C ALA A 235 -10.01 -5.28 8.67
N THR A 236 -10.42 -5.04 7.41
CA THR A 236 -11.02 -6.07 6.54
C THR A 236 -10.10 -7.25 6.31
N VAL A 237 -8.83 -6.97 6.01
CA VAL A 237 -7.82 -8.00 5.77
C VAL A 237 -7.58 -8.82 7.03
N VAL A 238 -7.43 -8.16 8.17
CA VAL A 238 -7.17 -8.84 9.44
C VAL A 238 -8.35 -9.73 9.83
N ILE A 239 -9.59 -9.22 9.77
CA ILE A 239 -10.78 -10.01 10.11
C ILE A 239 -10.93 -11.23 9.19
N GLY A 240 -10.95 -11.00 7.87
CA GLY A 240 -11.14 -12.08 6.89
C GLY A 240 -10.01 -13.11 6.93
N GLY A 241 -8.77 -12.62 7.06
CA GLY A 241 -7.59 -13.45 7.18
C GLY A 241 -7.59 -14.30 8.45
N LEU A 242 -7.94 -13.72 9.60
CA LEU A 242 -8.01 -14.46 10.87
C LEU A 242 -9.11 -15.51 10.85
N MET A 243 -10.30 -15.19 10.35
CA MET A 243 -11.41 -16.15 10.27
C MET A 243 -11.03 -17.34 9.37
N SER A 244 -10.53 -17.06 8.16
CA SER A 244 -10.06 -18.10 7.23
C SER A 244 -8.91 -18.91 7.84
N SER A 245 -7.86 -18.24 8.34
CA SER A 245 -6.69 -18.89 8.92
C SER A 245 -7.07 -19.76 10.11
N THR A 246 -8.02 -19.35 10.94
CA THR A 246 -8.40 -20.12 12.14
C THR A 246 -9.14 -21.39 11.78
N VAL A 247 -10.10 -21.31 10.86
CA VAL A 247 -10.80 -22.49 10.35
C VAL A 247 -9.80 -23.47 9.74
N LEU A 248 -8.92 -22.98 8.87
CA LEU A 248 -7.90 -23.82 8.24
C LEU A 248 -6.86 -24.34 9.25
N THR A 249 -6.48 -23.57 10.26
CA THR A 249 -5.55 -24.00 11.32
C THR A 249 -6.15 -25.10 12.19
N LEU A 250 -7.45 -25.07 12.47
CA LEU A 250 -8.09 -26.11 13.29
C LEU A 250 -8.46 -27.36 12.48
N THR A 251 -8.58 -27.26 11.16
CA THR A 251 -8.95 -28.40 10.29
C THR A 251 -7.76 -28.98 9.54
N VAL A 252 -7.03 -28.17 8.79
CA VAL A 252 -5.95 -28.60 7.89
C VAL A 252 -4.67 -28.93 8.67
N LEU A 253 -4.27 -28.06 9.59
CA LEU A 253 -2.98 -28.19 10.27
C LEU A 253 -2.84 -29.49 11.09
N PRO A 254 -3.86 -29.97 11.85
CA PRO A 254 -3.80 -31.27 12.54
C PRO A 254 -3.62 -32.45 11.58
N VAL A 255 -4.28 -32.41 10.42
CA VAL A 255 -4.23 -33.48 9.41
C VAL A 255 -2.84 -33.54 8.78
N VAL A 256 -2.29 -32.38 8.38
CA VAL A 256 -0.96 -32.31 7.78
C VAL A 256 0.12 -32.66 8.81
N TYR A 257 -0.03 -32.24 10.07
CA TYR A 257 0.87 -32.64 11.15
C TYR A 257 0.91 -34.16 11.33
N HIS A 258 -0.26 -34.80 11.45
CA HIS A 258 -0.38 -36.24 11.61
C HIS A 258 0.32 -36.99 10.46
N TRP A 259 0.04 -36.58 9.23
CA TRP A 259 0.66 -37.18 8.03
C TRP A 259 2.18 -37.00 8.01
N LEU A 260 2.68 -35.83 8.40
CA LEU A 260 4.12 -35.54 8.47
C LEU A 260 4.82 -36.43 9.51
N VAL A 261 4.20 -36.61 10.68
CA VAL A 261 4.75 -37.44 11.76
C VAL A 261 4.71 -38.92 11.39
N GLU A 262 3.63 -39.42 10.80
CA GLU A 262 3.54 -40.80 10.34
C GLU A 262 4.59 -41.13 9.25
N ARG A 263 4.80 -40.21 8.28
CA ARG A 263 5.85 -40.39 7.26
C ARG A 263 7.24 -40.46 7.87
N ARG A 264 7.56 -39.60 8.83
CA ARG A 264 8.84 -39.63 9.55
C ARG A 264 9.04 -40.90 10.39
N ALA A 265 7.96 -41.41 10.97
CA ALA A 265 8.00 -42.67 11.73
C ALA A 265 8.27 -43.88 10.82
N LYS A 266 7.71 -43.89 9.61
CA LYS A 266 7.98 -44.93 8.60
C LYS A 266 9.42 -44.84 8.07
N ALA A 267 9.90 -43.65 7.72
CA ALA A 267 11.26 -43.43 7.21
C ALA A 267 12.38 -43.68 8.24
N ARG A 268 12.06 -43.84 9.53
CA ARG A 268 13.03 -44.28 10.57
C ARG A 268 13.01 -45.79 10.83
N ARG A 269 12.04 -46.51 10.29
CA ARG A 269 11.90 -47.97 10.41
C ARG A 269 12.46 -48.72 9.20
N GLU A 270 12.66 -48.01 8.10
CA GLU A 270 13.46 -48.42 6.93
C GLU A 270 14.92 -48.02 7.13
#